data_AF-A0A0S2N025-F1
#
_entry.id   AF-A0A0S2N025-F1
#
_cell.length_a   1.000
_cell.length_b   1.000
_cell.length_c   1.000
_cell.angle_alpha   90.00
_cell.angle_beta   90.00
_cell.angle_gamma   90.00
#
_symmetry.space_group_name_H-M   'P 1'
#
loop_
_entity.id
_entity.type
_entity.pdbx_description
1 polymer ?
#
loop_
_entity_poly.entity_id
_entity_poly.type
_entity_poly.pdbx_seq_one_letter_code
_entity_poly.pdbx_strand_id
1 'polypeptide(L)'
;VLKVYGCELLSDGSVRGTNRYGYDGRDFISFELGSGRFVAADSAAEITRRHWEHDGIEAESLMNYLKHECPEWLQRHVRYGQKE
;
A
#
# COMPACT_ATOMS: atom_id res chain seq x y z
N VAL A 1 -13.10 -6.05 9.70
CA VAL A 1 -12.26 -5.61 8.56
C VAL A 1 -10.79 -5.77 8.94
N LEU A 2 -9.96 -6.24 8.02
CA LEU A 2 -8.51 -6.30 8.18
C LEU A 2 -7.88 -5.36 7.16
N LYS A 3 -6.92 -4.56 7.59
CA LYS A 3 -6.07 -3.76 6.71
C LYS A 3 -4.62 -4.16 6.91
N VAL A 4 -3.94 -4.53 5.83
CA VAL A 4 -2.50 -4.76 5.81
C VAL A 4 -1.88 -3.66 4.97
N TYR A 5 -0.94 -2.92 5.54
CA TYR A 5 -0.22 -1.85 4.84
C TYR A 5 1.22 -1.77 5.32
N GLY A 6 2.12 -1.36 4.42
CA GLY A 6 3.53 -1.21 4.72
C GLY A 6 4.40 -1.30 3.48
N CYS A 7 5.71 -1.30 3.69
CA CYS A 7 6.69 -1.40 2.62
C CYS A 7 7.84 -2.32 3.03
N GLU A 8 8.47 -2.90 2.03
CA GLU A 8 9.68 -3.70 2.17
C GLU A 8 10.78 -3.07 1.31
N LEU A 9 11.97 -2.92 1.91
CA LEU A 9 13.18 -2.50 1.19
C LEU A 9 13.89 -3.77 0.69
N LEU A 10 13.99 -3.90 -0.62
CA LEU A 10 14.66 -5.03 -1.26
C LEU A 10 16.16 -4.77 -1.42
N SER A 11 16.94 -5.84 -1.60
CA SER A 11 18.40 -5.77 -1.70
C SER A 11 18.88 -5.00 -2.94
N ASP A 12 18.07 -4.92 -3.99
CA ASP A 12 18.34 -4.16 -5.21
C ASP A 12 18.01 -2.65 -5.06
N GLY A 13 17.59 -2.22 -3.87
CA GLY A 13 17.19 -0.85 -3.57
C GLY A 13 15.75 -0.51 -3.98
N SER A 14 15.00 -1.46 -4.56
CA SER A 14 13.59 -1.26 -4.88
C SER A 14 12.70 -1.37 -3.63
N VAL A 15 11.51 -0.78 -3.71
CA VAL A 15 10.53 -0.77 -2.63
C VAL A 15 9.30 -1.55 -3.07
N ARG A 16 8.93 -2.57 -2.29
CA ARG A 16 7.64 -3.26 -2.45
C ARG A 16 6.63 -2.71 -1.45
N GLY A 17 5.60 -2.03 -1.94
CA GLY A 17 4.51 -1.54 -1.12
C GLY A 17 3.36 -2.54 -1.01
N THR A 18 2.71 -2.58 0.14
CA THR A 18 1.48 -3.32 0.38
C THR A 18 0.42 -2.36 0.90
N ASN A 19 -0.79 -2.44 0.35
CA ASN A 19 -2.01 -1.89 0.93
C ASN A 19 -3.18 -2.78 0.48
N ARG A 20 -3.83 -3.45 1.43
CA ARG A 20 -4.93 -4.39 1.16
C ARG A 20 -5.95 -4.34 2.27
N TYR A 21 -7.22 -4.35 1.87
CA TYR A 21 -8.38 -4.46 2.74
C TYR A 21 -9.08 -5.80 2.50
N GLY A 22 -9.52 -6.41 3.60
CA GLY A 22 -10.33 -7.63 3.58
C GLY A 22 -11.47 -7.58 4.59
N TYR A 23 -12.58 -8.24 4.26
CA TYR A 23 -13.78 -8.35 5.08
C TYR A 23 -14.11 -9.83 5.26
N ASP A 24 -14.45 -10.23 6.49
CA ASP A 24 -14.83 -11.62 6.83
C ASP A 24 -13.83 -12.69 6.36
N GLY A 25 -12.53 -12.37 6.46
CA GLY A 25 -11.44 -13.25 6.03
C GLY A 25 -11.26 -13.37 4.52
N ARG A 26 -12.01 -12.60 3.71
CA ARG A 26 -11.90 -12.54 2.26
C ARG A 26 -11.28 -11.22 1.80
N ASP A 27 -10.64 -11.28 0.65
CA ASP A 27 -10.10 -10.10 -0.01
C ASP A 27 -11.19 -9.22 -0.55
N PHE A 28 -10.92 -7.92 -0.52
CA PHE A 28 -11.83 -6.92 -1.02
C PHE A 28 -11.13 -6.02 -2.03
N ILE A 29 -10.13 -5.25 -1.62
CA ILE A 29 -9.40 -4.36 -2.53
C ILE A 29 -7.95 -4.25 -2.12
N SER A 30 -7.04 -4.19 -3.09
CA SER A 30 -5.62 -3.93 -2.88
C SER A 30 -5.10 -2.84 -3.81
N PHE A 31 -3.97 -2.24 -3.45
CA PHE A 31 -3.29 -1.25 -4.27
C PHE A 31 -2.02 -1.84 -4.89
N GLU A 32 -1.88 -1.71 -6.20
CA GLU A 32 -0.70 -2.11 -6.95
C GLU A 32 0.21 -0.90 -7.16
N LEU A 33 1.30 -0.84 -6.38
CA LEU A 33 2.22 0.30 -6.36
C LEU A 33 2.87 0.58 -7.73
N GLY A 34 3.14 -0.48 -8.52
CA GLY A 34 3.82 -0.37 -9.80
C GLY A 34 3.00 0.38 -10.85
N SER A 35 1.69 0.08 -10.90
CA SER A 35 0.76 0.72 -11.83
C SER A 35 0.06 1.95 -11.22
N GLY A 36 0.08 2.10 -9.90
CA GLY A 36 -0.68 3.12 -9.18
C GLY A 36 -2.18 2.87 -9.20
N ARG A 37 -2.61 1.62 -9.37
CA ARG A 37 -4.03 1.25 -9.54
C ARG A 37 -4.53 0.35 -8.42
N PHE A 38 -5.84 0.31 -8.29
CA PHE A 38 -6.50 -0.60 -7.35
C PHE A 38 -6.94 -1.88 -8.04
N VAL A 39 -6.77 -3.00 -7.35
CA VAL A 39 -7.24 -4.32 -7.77
C VAL A 39 -8.41 -4.71 -6.89
N ALA A 40 -9.59 -4.78 -7.48
CA ALA A 40 -10.81 -5.23 -6.82
C ALA A 40 -10.86 -6.78 -6.82
N ALA A 41 -11.22 -7.37 -5.69
CA ALA A 41 -11.34 -8.82 -5.54
C ALA A 41 -12.71 -9.34 -6.00
N ASP A 42 -13.76 -8.52 -5.94
CA ASP A 42 -15.12 -8.88 -6.34
C ASP A 42 -15.91 -7.67 -6.89
N SER A 43 -17.16 -7.91 -7.29
CA SER A 43 -18.06 -6.90 -7.85
C SER A 43 -18.47 -5.81 -6.86
N ALA A 44 -18.42 -6.07 -5.56
CA ALA A 44 -18.70 -5.05 -4.55
C ALA A 44 -17.50 -4.10 -4.42
N ALA A 45 -16.28 -4.64 -4.43
CA ALA A 45 -15.05 -3.87 -4.41
C ALA A 45 -14.84 -3.00 -5.67
N GLU A 46 -15.40 -3.41 -6.80
CA GLU A 46 -15.41 -2.63 -8.05
C GLU A 46 -16.03 -1.24 -7.88
N ILE A 47 -17.04 -1.11 -7.02
CA ILE A 47 -17.68 0.17 -6.72
C ILE A 47 -16.67 1.11 -6.05
N THR A 48 -15.97 0.61 -5.03
CA THR A 48 -14.91 1.35 -4.33
C THR A 48 -13.75 1.68 -5.27
N ARG A 49 -13.31 0.72 -6.10
CA ARG A 49 -12.25 0.96 -7.09
C ARG A 49 -12.58 2.15 -7.98
N ARG A 50 -13.76 2.16 -8.60
CA ARG A 50 -14.16 3.23 -9.53
C ARG A 50 -14.22 4.58 -8.85
N HIS A 51 -14.73 4.64 -7.62
CA HIS A 51 -14.76 5.88 -6.86
C HIS A 51 -13.35 6.41 -6.56
N TRP A 52 -12.46 5.55 -6.06
CA TRP A 52 -11.08 5.96 -5.74
C TRP A 52 -10.25 6.27 -6.99
N GLU A 53 -10.42 5.53 -8.09
CA GLU A 53 -9.76 5.83 -9.36
C GLU A 53 -10.33 7.10 -10.03
N HIS A 54 -11.60 7.44 -9.80
CA HIS A 54 -12.20 8.67 -10.32
C HIS A 54 -11.68 9.90 -9.58
N ASP A 55 -11.65 9.85 -8.25
CA ASP A 55 -11.22 10.97 -7.42
C ASP A 55 -9.69 11.13 -7.44
N GLY A 56 -8.94 10.04 -7.63
CA GLY A 56 -7.47 10.02 -7.76
C GLY A 56 -6.70 10.27 -6.46
N ILE A 57 -7.31 10.96 -5.49
CA ILE A 57 -6.69 11.37 -4.22
C ILE A 57 -6.12 10.19 -3.43
N GLU A 58 -6.86 9.08 -3.33
CA GLU A 58 -6.39 7.90 -2.59
C GLU A 58 -5.17 7.27 -3.26
N ALA A 59 -5.15 7.19 -4.60
CA ALA A 59 -4.01 6.65 -5.33
C ALA A 59 -2.76 7.52 -5.12
N GLU A 60 -2.90 8.84 -5.20
CA GLU A 60 -1.80 9.79 -4.96
C GLU A 60 -1.25 9.69 -3.53
N SER A 61 -2.14 9.62 -2.53
CA SER A 61 -1.75 9.48 -1.13
C SER A 61 -1.00 8.16 -0.88
N LEU A 62 -1.51 7.04 -1.40
CA LEU A 62 -0.86 5.75 -1.28
C LEU A 62 0.48 5.70 -2.01
N MET A 63 0.59 6.34 -3.17
CA MET A 63 1.85 6.46 -3.90
C MET A 63 2.89 7.22 -3.07
N ASN A 64 2.52 8.35 -2.49
CA ASN A 64 3.42 9.14 -1.65
C ASN A 64 3.90 8.34 -0.44
N TYR A 65 2.95 7.74 0.29
CA TYR A 65 3.25 6.98 1.49
C TYR A 65 4.15 5.77 1.20
N LEU A 66 3.81 4.95 0.19
CA LEU A 66 4.51 3.70 -0.09
C LEU A 66 5.88 3.92 -0.75
N LYS A 67 6.04 4.98 -1.57
CA LYS A 67 7.32 5.26 -2.25
C LYS A 67 8.29 6.06 -1.40
N HIS A 68 7.81 6.90 -0.49
CA HIS A 68 8.66 7.87 0.20
C HIS A 68 8.60 7.73 1.71
N GLU A 69 7.42 7.92 2.30
CA GLU A 69 7.30 8.00 3.76
C GLU A 69 7.66 6.65 4.41
N CYS A 70 7.02 5.57 4.00
CA CYS A 70 7.25 4.26 4.58
C CYS A 70 8.73 3.82 4.52
N PRO A 71 9.43 3.87 3.37
CA PRO A 71 10.83 3.46 3.33
C PRO A 71 11.74 4.39 4.15
N GLU A 72 11.47 5.70 4.20
CA GLU A 72 12.22 6.63 5.07
C GLU A 72 12.07 6.25 6.55
N TRP A 73 10.84 6.02 6.99
CA TRP A 73 10.54 5.59 8.35
C TRP A 73 11.20 4.26 8.68
N LEU A 74 11.17 3.29 7.75
CA LEU A 74 11.81 1.99 7.95
C LEU A 74 13.32 2.12 8.11
N GLN A 75 14.00 2.87 7.23
CA GLN A 75 15.43 3.13 7.34
C GLN A 75 15.80 3.81 8.66
N ARG A 76 14.98 4.77 9.11
CA ARG A 76 15.20 5.47 10.37
C ARG A 76 15.13 4.52 11.56
N HIS A 77 14.13 3.65 11.62
CA HIS A 77 13.99 2.68 12.71
C HIS A 77 15.12 1.63 12.72
N VAL A 78 15.52 1.13 11.54
CA VAL A 78 16.67 0.21 11.43
C VAL A 78 17.94 0.86 11.97
N ARG A 79 18.21 2.13 11.64
CA ARG A 79 19.37 2.87 12.17
C ARG A 79 19.32 3.07 13.68
N TYR A 80 18.14 3.20 14.28
CA TYR A 80 18.02 3.28 15.74
C TYR A 80 18.33 1.94 16.39
N GLY A 81 17.80 0.83 15.88
CA GLY A 81 18.06 -0.51 16.42
C GLY A 81 19.50 -1.00 16.24
N GLN A 82 20.28 -0.41 15.33
CA GLN A 82 21.73 -0.70 15.18
C GLN A 82 22.62 0.07 16.17
N LYS A 83 22.07 1.07 16.86
CA LYS A 83 22.80 1.86 17.86
C LYS A 83 22.64 1.32 19.28
N GLU A 84 21.77 0.33 19.46
CA GLU A 84 21.60 -0.47 20.67
C GLU A 84 22.49 -1.72 20.60
#